data_AF-A0A7S3HHR7-F1
#
_entry.id   AF-A0A7S3HHR7-F1
#
_cell.length_a   1.000
_cell.length_b   1.000
_cell.length_c   1.000
_cell.angle_alpha   90.00
_cell.angle_beta   90.00
_cell.angle_gamma   90.00
#
_symmetry.space_group_name_H-M   'P 1'
#
loop_
_entity.id
_entity.type
_entity.pdbx_description
1 polymer ?
#
loop_
_entity_poly.entity_id
_entity_poly.type
_entity_poly.pdbx_seq_one_letter_code
_entity_poly.pdbx_strand_id
1 'polypeptide(L)'
;QWSLEGYALPGHPDSQETILIEFAFPPGVDGDGNRYQGRQPQGYLPHNAQGIILLELFKIAFRRRVMFGLGRSMTYDSYRPTFNVHIKTSTRRGVTGHGYPDPDYFQRALEELRGNCITIADLLT
;
A
#
# COMPACT_ATOMS: atom_id res chain seq x y z
N GLN A 1 -10.27 0.54 4.15
CA GLN A 1 -11.06 -0.71 4.18
C GLN A 1 -10.47 -1.69 3.18
N TRP A 2 -10.93 -2.95 3.16
CA TRP A 2 -10.52 -3.91 2.12
C TRP A 2 -11.67 -4.86 1.76
N SER A 3 -11.64 -5.39 0.54
CA SER A 3 -12.59 -6.36 -0.02
C SER A 3 -11.87 -7.42 -0.84
N LEU A 4 -12.58 -8.50 -1.22
CA LEU A 4 -12.12 -9.48 -2.19
C LEU A 4 -12.79 -9.23 -3.54
N GLU A 5 -11.98 -9.29 -4.59
CA GLU A 5 -12.40 -9.18 -5.98
C GLU A 5 -12.17 -10.50 -6.71
N GLY A 6 -13.15 -10.93 -7.52
CA GLY A 6 -13.14 -12.23 -8.21
C GLY A 6 -12.26 -12.28 -9.47
N TYR A 7 -10.99 -11.89 -9.36
CA TYR A 7 -10.01 -12.06 -10.43
C TYR A 7 -8.58 -12.27 -9.89
N ALA A 8 -7.76 -12.98 -10.67
CA ALA A 8 -6.35 -13.20 -10.38
C ALA A 8 -5.46 -12.02 -10.81
N LEU A 9 -4.38 -11.78 -10.07
CA LEU A 9 -3.33 -10.84 -10.48
C LEU A 9 -2.30 -11.53 -11.39
N PRO A 10 -1.78 -10.84 -12.42
CA PRO A 10 -0.69 -11.36 -13.23
C PRO A 10 0.52 -11.78 -12.37
N GLY A 11 1.02 -13.00 -12.60
CA GLY A 11 2.15 -13.55 -11.82
C GLY A 11 1.76 -14.30 -10.54
N HIS A 12 0.46 -14.37 -10.21
CA HIS A 12 -0.07 -15.09 -9.05
C HIS A 12 -1.13 -16.13 -9.45
N PRO A 13 -0.77 -17.20 -10.19
CA PRO A 13 -1.72 -18.23 -10.61
C PRO A 13 -2.29 -19.05 -9.43
N ASP A 14 -1.63 -18.98 -8.28
CA ASP A 14 -2.01 -19.60 -7.02
C ASP A 14 -3.19 -18.90 -6.31
N SER A 15 -3.68 -17.78 -6.85
CA SER A 15 -4.85 -17.07 -6.34
C SER A 15 -5.83 -16.74 -7.47
N GLN A 16 -7.12 -17.04 -7.27
CA GLN A 16 -8.20 -16.63 -8.17
C GLN A 16 -8.89 -15.33 -7.72
N GLU A 17 -8.53 -14.82 -6.54
CA GLU A 17 -9.08 -13.59 -5.97
C GLU A 17 -7.97 -12.56 -5.72
N THR A 18 -8.38 -11.29 -5.64
CA THR A 18 -7.52 -10.15 -5.35
C THR A 18 -8.05 -9.43 -4.12
N ILE A 19 -7.19 -9.14 -3.16
CA ILE A 19 -7.48 -8.25 -2.05
C ILE A 19 -7.38 -6.81 -2.58
N LEU A 20 -8.49 -6.09 -2.60
CA LEU A 20 -8.56 -4.66 -2.88
C LEU A 20 -8.51 -3.90 -1.56
N ILE A 21 -7.54 -3.01 -1.40
CA ILE A 21 -7.41 -2.13 -0.24
C ILE A 21 -7.73 -0.70 -0.67
N GLU A 22 -8.65 -0.06 0.05
CA GLU A 22 -9.04 1.32 -0.23
C GLU A 22 -8.66 2.23 0.95
N PHE A 23 -7.90 3.27 0.64
CA PHE A 23 -7.56 4.32 1.59
C PHE A 23 -8.33 5.60 1.27
N ALA A 24 -8.73 6.33 2.30
CA ALA A 24 -9.39 7.61 2.16
C ALA A 24 -8.75 8.63 3.09
N PHE A 25 -8.13 9.65 2.50
CA PHE A 25 -7.57 10.78 3.21
C PHE A 25 -8.34 12.03 2.80
N PRO A 26 -9.18 12.61 3.68
CA PRO A 26 -9.78 13.91 3.42
C PRO A 26 -8.69 15.00 3.40
N PRO A 27 -8.91 16.15 2.74
CA PRO A 27 -8.03 17.30 2.86
C PRO A 27 -7.99 17.78 4.31
N GLY A 28 -6.87 18.41 4.71
CA GLY A 28 -6.68 18.83 6.09
C GLY A 28 -5.52 19.79 6.29
N VAL A 29 -5.10 19.91 7.54
CA VAL A 29 -3.98 20.75 7.99
C VAL A 29 -3.05 19.89 8.84
N ASP A 30 -1.75 19.98 8.63
CA ASP A 30 -0.75 19.25 9.42
C ASP A 30 -0.42 19.96 10.76
N GLY A 31 0.51 19.38 11.52
CA GLY A 31 0.92 19.90 12.83
C GLY A 31 1.59 21.29 12.77
N ASP A 32 2.09 21.68 11.60
CA ASP A 32 2.77 22.96 11.38
C ASP A 32 1.83 24.01 10.74
N GLY A 33 0.55 23.67 10.54
CA GLY A 33 -0.45 24.58 9.98
C GLY A 33 -0.53 24.58 8.45
N ASN A 34 0.19 23.70 7.76
CA ASN A 34 0.17 23.64 6.29
C ASN A 34 -1.04 22.85 5.79
N ARG A 35 -1.75 23.41 4.80
CA ARG A 35 -2.89 22.73 4.15
C ARG A 35 -2.41 21.64 3.20
N TYR A 36 -2.93 20.43 3.35
CA TYR A 36 -2.70 19.33 2.41
C TYR A 36 -4.00 18.92 1.69
N GLN A 37 -3.86 18.49 0.44
CA GLN A 37 -4.97 17.97 -0.36
C GLN A 37 -5.28 16.51 0.02
N GLY A 38 -6.55 16.14 -0.09
CA GLY A 38 -6.97 14.76 0.11
C GLY A 38 -6.43 13.81 -0.96
N ARG A 39 -6.52 12.50 -0.69
CA ARG A 39 -6.10 11.43 -1.61
C ARG A 39 -6.89 10.16 -1.33
N GLN A 40 -7.21 9.39 -2.38
CA GLN A 40 -7.92 8.12 -2.27
C GLN A 40 -7.22 7.02 -3.07
N PRO A 41 -6.03 6.55 -2.64
CA PRO A 41 -5.33 5.50 -3.36
C PRO A 41 -5.97 4.12 -3.11
N GLN A 42 -5.87 3.26 -4.12
CA GLN A 42 -6.21 1.84 -4.03
C GLN A 42 -4.93 0.99 -4.06
N GLY A 43 -4.94 -0.13 -3.36
CA GLY A 43 -3.88 -1.13 -3.31
C GLY A 43 -4.40 -2.52 -3.71
N TYR A 44 -3.58 -3.30 -4.40
CA TYR A 44 -3.94 -4.65 -4.86
C TYR A 44 -2.93 -5.69 -4.37
N LEU A 45 -3.41 -6.75 -3.72
CA LEU A 45 -2.62 -7.91 -3.30
C LEU A 45 -3.27 -9.21 -3.78
N PRO A 46 -2.51 -10.26 -4.11
CA PRO A 46 -3.11 -11.57 -4.39
C PRO A 46 -3.75 -12.13 -3.11
N HIS A 47 -4.91 -12.80 -3.20
CA HIS A 47 -5.51 -13.50 -2.06
C HIS A 47 -4.82 -14.86 -1.81
N ASN A 48 -3.52 -14.81 -1.49
CA ASN A 48 -2.71 -15.95 -1.11
C ASN A 48 -1.98 -15.67 0.21
N ALA A 49 -1.17 -16.63 0.69
CA ALA A 49 -0.45 -16.48 1.97
C ALA A 49 0.42 -15.20 2.03
N GLN A 50 1.12 -14.86 0.95
CA GLN A 50 1.96 -13.66 0.89
C GLN A 50 1.12 -12.37 0.95
N GLY A 51 0.02 -12.30 0.19
CA GLY A 51 -0.86 -11.14 0.21
C GLY A 51 -1.59 -10.96 1.54
N ILE A 52 -1.97 -12.05 2.23
CA ILE A 52 -2.56 -12.00 3.57
C ILE A 52 -1.56 -11.44 4.58
N ILE A 53 -0.30 -11.91 4.55
CA ILE A 53 0.77 -11.38 5.41
C ILE A 53 0.94 -9.87 5.18
N LEU A 54 1.03 -9.43 3.92
CA LEU A 54 1.16 -8.00 3.61
C LEU A 54 -0.06 -7.20 4.05
N LEU A 55 -1.27 -7.72 3.89
CA LEU A 55 -2.50 -7.04 4.34
C LEU A 55 -2.46 -6.76 5.85
N GLU A 56 -2.09 -7.75 6.67
CA GLU A 56 -2.03 -7.58 8.12
C GLU A 56 -0.90 -6.62 8.54
N LEU A 57 0.27 -6.69 7.90
CA LEU A 57 1.34 -5.73 8.15
C LEU A 57 0.94 -4.30 7.74
N PHE A 58 0.24 -4.14 6.61
CA PHE A 58 -0.27 -2.85 6.14
C PHE A 58 -1.29 -2.26 7.13
N LYS A 59 -2.18 -3.07 7.71
CA LYS A 59 -3.09 -2.63 8.77
C LYS A 59 -2.32 -2.09 9.99
N ILE A 60 -1.28 -2.78 10.42
CA ILE A 60 -0.45 -2.33 11.56
C ILE A 60 0.28 -1.04 11.20
N ALA A 61 0.93 -0.98 10.04
CA ALA A 61 1.64 0.20 9.55
C ALA A 61 0.72 1.42 9.43
N PHE A 62 -0.51 1.22 8.94
CA PHE A 62 -1.52 2.26 8.84
C PHE A 62 -1.97 2.75 10.22
N ARG A 63 -2.27 1.83 11.14
CA ARG A 63 -2.67 2.15 12.53
C ARG A 63 -1.58 2.92 13.28
N ARG A 64 -0.30 2.56 13.05
CA ARG A 64 0.85 3.26 13.63
C ARG A 64 1.25 4.53 12.88
N ARG A 65 0.52 4.91 11.82
CA ARG A 65 0.76 6.12 10.99
C ARG A 65 2.13 6.16 10.31
N VAL A 66 2.71 5.00 10.00
CA VAL A 66 4.02 4.90 9.33
C VAL A 66 3.92 4.46 7.86
N MET A 67 2.75 3.99 7.43
CA MET A 67 2.53 3.58 6.03
C MET A 67 2.52 4.77 5.05
N PHE A 68 2.08 5.94 5.53
CA PHE A 68 1.96 7.16 4.75
C PHE A 68 2.64 8.33 5.48
N GLY A 69 3.20 9.24 4.69
CA GLY A 69 3.63 10.56 5.14
C GLY A 69 2.81 11.67 4.50
N LEU A 70 3.20 12.91 4.75
CA LEU A 70 2.78 14.07 3.96
C LEU A 70 4.00 14.60 3.20
N GLY A 71 3.80 14.94 1.93
CA GLY A 71 4.89 15.44 1.10
C GLY A 71 4.39 16.14 -0.14
N ARG A 72 5.28 16.90 -0.79
CA ARG A 72 4.98 17.53 -2.09
C ARG A 72 5.11 16.47 -3.17
N SER A 73 4.00 16.14 -3.81
CA SER A 73 4.00 15.24 -4.96
C SER A 73 4.60 15.95 -6.16
N MET A 74 5.68 15.41 -6.74
CA MET A 74 6.26 15.96 -7.98
C MET A 74 5.31 15.82 -9.18
N THR A 75 4.54 14.73 -9.23
CA THR A 75 3.59 14.46 -10.33
C THR A 75 2.43 15.45 -10.37
N TYR A 76 2.00 15.95 -9.21
CA TYR A 76 0.79 16.79 -9.08
C TYR A 76 1.08 18.17 -8.47
N ASP A 77 2.35 18.52 -8.31
CA ASP A 77 2.84 19.74 -7.66
C ASP A 77 2.00 20.22 -6.46
N SER A 78 1.76 19.34 -5.49
CA SER A 78 0.90 19.66 -4.35
C SER A 78 1.24 18.86 -3.11
N TYR A 79 1.01 19.48 -1.95
CA TYR A 79 1.20 18.86 -0.64
C TYR A 79 0.01 17.94 -0.32
N ARG A 80 0.29 16.65 -0.13
CA ARG A 80 -0.71 15.57 -0.01
C ARG A 80 -0.13 14.34 0.68
N PRO A 81 -0.96 13.35 1.06
CA PRO A 81 -0.48 12.04 1.51
C PRO A 81 0.43 11.35 0.49
N THR A 82 1.62 10.93 0.93
CA THR A 82 2.63 10.19 0.15
C THR A 82 2.85 8.78 0.73
N PHE A 83 3.35 7.86 -0.08
CA PHE A 83 3.66 6.49 0.36
C PHE A 83 5.04 6.45 0.99
N ASN A 84 5.14 5.92 2.21
CA ASN A 84 6.43 5.52 2.80
C ASN A 84 6.70 4.04 2.52
N VAL A 85 5.63 3.25 2.35
CA VAL A 85 5.64 1.87 1.88
C VAL A 85 4.89 1.83 0.56
N HIS A 86 5.54 1.38 -0.50
CA HIS A 86 4.97 1.28 -1.83
C HIS A 86 3.87 0.22 -1.85
N ILE A 87 2.69 0.64 -2.31
CA ILE A 87 1.59 -0.26 -2.62
C ILE A 87 1.46 -0.41 -4.14
N LYS A 88 0.91 -1.55 -4.56
CA LYS A 88 0.54 -1.76 -5.95
C LYS A 88 -0.75 -1.02 -6.26
N THR A 89 -0.67 0.09 -6.98
CA THR A 89 -1.82 0.92 -7.37
C THR A 89 -2.39 0.54 -8.74
N SER A 90 -1.82 -0.45 -9.41
CA SER A 90 -2.35 -1.01 -10.66
C SER A 90 -2.35 -2.53 -10.62
N THR A 91 -3.33 -3.17 -11.24
CA THR A 91 -3.35 -4.62 -11.44
C THR A 91 -2.52 -5.06 -12.65
N ARG A 92 -2.02 -4.11 -13.44
CA ARG A 92 -1.30 -4.34 -14.71
C ARG A 92 -0.07 -3.44 -14.77
N ARG A 93 0.59 -3.39 -15.94
CA ARG A 93 1.71 -2.47 -16.26
C ARG A 93 3.00 -2.76 -15.49
N GLY A 94 3.10 -3.91 -14.82
CA GLY A 94 4.33 -4.39 -14.19
C GLY A 94 4.93 -3.41 -13.18
N VAL A 95 6.22 -3.63 -12.87
CA VAL A 95 6.98 -2.86 -11.87
C VAL A 95 6.90 -1.35 -12.11
N THR A 96 7.14 -0.91 -13.36
CA THR A 96 7.22 0.52 -13.73
C THR A 96 5.88 1.23 -13.67
N GLY A 97 4.77 0.51 -13.83
CA GLY A 97 3.41 1.03 -13.67
C GLY A 97 2.84 0.87 -12.27
N HIS A 98 3.67 0.55 -11.27
CA HIS A 98 3.25 0.25 -9.90
C HIS A 98 2.21 -0.87 -9.83
N GLY A 99 2.34 -1.88 -10.69
CA GLY A 99 1.41 -3.00 -10.75
C GLY A 99 2.08 -4.34 -10.98
N TYR A 100 1.34 -5.26 -11.58
CA TYR A 100 1.71 -6.65 -11.76
C TYR A 100 1.91 -7.01 -13.25
N PRO A 101 2.69 -8.06 -13.58
CA PRO A 101 3.44 -8.93 -12.66
C PRO A 101 4.65 -8.22 -12.03
N ASP A 102 5.00 -8.64 -10.82
CA ASP A 102 6.15 -8.15 -10.08
C ASP A 102 6.63 -9.22 -9.08
N PRO A 103 7.57 -10.10 -9.48
CA PRO A 103 7.95 -11.26 -8.67
C PRO A 103 8.64 -10.88 -7.36
N ASP A 104 9.26 -9.70 -7.30
CA ASP A 104 10.04 -9.25 -6.14
C ASP A 104 9.24 -8.33 -5.20
N TYR A 105 7.95 -8.09 -5.49
CA TYR A 105 7.15 -7.14 -4.71
C TYR A 105 7.02 -7.56 -3.25
N PHE A 106 6.79 -8.84 -2.96
CA PHE A 106 6.63 -9.31 -1.59
C PHE A 106 7.87 -8.98 -0.74
N GLN A 107 9.06 -9.32 -1.24
CA GLN A 107 10.32 -9.07 -0.53
C GLN A 107 10.58 -7.57 -0.35
N ARG A 108 10.40 -6.77 -1.41
CA ARG A 108 10.60 -5.30 -1.32
C ARG A 108 9.61 -4.63 -0.37
N ALA A 109 8.35 -5.06 -0.36
CA ALA A 109 7.36 -4.53 0.57
C ALA A 109 7.74 -4.84 2.03
N LEU A 110 8.25 -6.04 2.33
CA LEU A 110 8.76 -6.37 3.66
C LEU A 110 9.97 -5.52 4.06
N GLU A 111 10.87 -5.24 3.13
CA GLU A 111 12.04 -4.39 3.37
C GLU A 111 11.65 -2.94 3.69
N GLU A 112 10.70 -2.38 2.93
CA GLU A 112 10.17 -1.04 3.17
C GLU A 112 9.38 -0.95 4.48
N LEU A 113 8.57 -1.96 4.80
CA LEU A 113 7.89 -2.08 6.09
C LEU A 113 8.89 -2.11 7.24
N ARG A 114 9.96 -2.90 7.11
CA ARG A 114 11.04 -2.96 8.11
C ARG A 114 11.74 -1.62 8.27
N GLY A 115 11.98 -0.90 7.16
CA GLY A 115 12.50 0.47 7.20
C GLY A 115 11.61 1.45 7.96
N ASN A 116 10.31 1.16 8.06
CA ASN A 116 9.31 1.89 8.83
C ASN A 116 9.00 1.22 10.19
N CYS A 117 9.88 0.35 10.69
CA CYS A 117 9.76 -0.34 11.99
C CYS A 117 8.53 -1.27 12.09
N ILE A 118 8.10 -1.85 10.97
CA ILE A 118 7.05 -2.87 10.90
C ILE A 118 7.66 -4.18 10.41
N THR A 119 7.47 -5.26 11.17
CA THR A 119 8.05 -6.57 10.89
C THR A 119 7.03 -7.68 11.08
N ILE A 120 7.35 -8.89 10.62
CA ILE A 120 6.51 -10.07 10.84
C ILE A 120 6.27 -10.34 12.34
N ALA A 121 7.19 -9.94 13.22
CA ALA A 121 7.01 -10.09 14.67
C ALA A 121 5.82 -9.28 15.20
N ASP A 122 5.45 -8.17 14.55
CA ASP A 122 4.29 -7.36 14.92
C ASP A 122 2.95 -8.07 14.66
N LEU A 123 2.94 -9.18 13.91
CA LEU A 123 1.74 -10.01 13.74
C LEU A 123 1.40 -10.87 14.97
N LEU A 124 2.33 -10.98 15.92
CA LEU A 124 2.19 -11.80 17.12
C LEU A 124 1.75 -10.99 18.35
N THR A 125 1.61 -9.67 18.21
CA THR A 125 1.33 -8.71 19.29
C THR A 125 -0.04 -8.07 19.13
#